data_AF-A0A538KGG7-F1
#
_entry.id   AF-A0A538KGG7-F1
#
_cell.length_a   1.000
_cell.length_b   1.000
_cell.length_c   1.000
_cell.angle_alpha   90.00
_cell.angle_beta   90.00
_cell.angle_gamma   90.00
#
_symmetry.space_group_name_H-M   'P 1'
#
loop_
_entity.id
_entity.type
_entity.pdbx_description
1 polymer ?
#
loop_
_entity_poly.entity_id
_entity_poly.type
_entity_poly.pdbx_seq_one_letter_code
_entity_poly.pdbx_strand_id
1 'polypeptide(L)'
;MTGTLRALLALAPAPRLRLAAAATLGALTVVFGVALMALAGYLISRAAERPAVLSLLVAIVGVRFFGLGRPVVRYLERITSHDVALRALGGVRRRFYERMEPLAPAHLDCYRRGDLLSRMVADVDSLQNLYLRCLEPALVALLAGAVSVGVSAAVLPAAGVALAAG
;
A
#
# COMPACT_ATOMS: atom_id res chain seq x y z
N MET A 1 -12.17 -9.27 19.53
CA MET A 1 -11.41 -8.34 18.66
C MET A 1 -11.83 -8.37 17.18
N THR A 2 -12.60 -9.37 16.71
CA THR A 2 -13.10 -9.47 15.32
C THR A 2 -14.35 -8.63 15.03
N GLY A 3 -15.18 -8.34 16.04
CA GLY A 3 -16.40 -7.54 15.89
C GLY A 3 -16.15 -6.05 15.61
N THR A 4 -15.11 -5.48 16.22
CA THR A 4 -14.70 -4.09 16.02
C THR A 4 -14.16 -3.84 14.61
N LEU A 5 -13.42 -4.81 14.03
CA LEU A 5 -12.93 -4.72 12.65
C LEU A 5 -14.06 -4.70 11.61
N ARG A 6 -15.11 -5.52 11.78
CA ARG A 6 -16.30 -5.50 10.91
C ARG A 6 -17.09 -4.20 11.04
N ALA A 7 -17.27 -3.70 12.26
CA ALA A 7 -17.96 -2.44 12.49
C ALA A 7 -17.19 -1.25 11.89
N LEU A 8 -15.86 -1.25 11.98
CA LEU A 8 -15.00 -0.22 11.38
C LEU A 8 -14.98 -0.30 9.84
N LEU A 9 -14.97 -1.50 9.25
CA LEU A 9 -15.10 -1.70 7.80
C LEU A 9 -16.48 -1.28 7.27
N ALA A 10 -17.54 -1.43 8.07
CA ALA A 10 -18.89 -0.97 7.73
C ALA A 10 -19.07 0.55 7.86
N LEU A 11 -18.24 1.21 8.69
CA LEU A 11 -18.31 2.66 8.93
C LEU A 11 -17.49 3.49 7.94
N ALA A 12 -16.55 2.87 7.22
CA ALA A 12 -15.80 3.49 6.14
C ALA A 12 -16.47 3.17 4.79
N PRO A 13 -17.32 4.05 4.24
CA PRO A 13 -17.76 3.97 2.85
C PRO A 13 -16.58 4.36 1.94
N ALA A 14 -15.45 3.66 2.05
CA ALA A 14 -14.39 3.75 1.07
C ALA A 14 -14.94 3.07 -0.19
N PRO A 15 -15.09 3.78 -1.32
CA PRO A 15 -15.62 3.19 -2.53
C PRO A 15 -14.77 1.97 -2.89
N ARG A 16 -15.40 0.79 -2.97
CA ARG A 16 -14.72 -0.49 -3.23
C ARG A 16 -13.78 -0.42 -4.44
N LEU A 17 -14.16 0.39 -5.43
CA LEU A 17 -13.38 0.67 -6.63
C LEU A 17 -12.00 1.29 -6.33
N ARG A 18 -11.90 2.20 -5.35
CA ARG A 18 -10.64 2.87 -5.01
C ARG A 18 -9.72 2.04 -4.14
N LEU A 19 -10.30 1.21 -3.26
CA LEU A 19 -9.53 0.19 -2.55
C LEU A 19 -8.94 -0.83 -3.54
N ALA A 20 -9.74 -1.28 -4.52
CA ALA A 20 -9.25 -2.13 -5.59
C ALA A 20 -8.19 -1.43 -6.46
N ALA A 21 -8.35 -0.14 -6.75
CA ALA A 21 -7.35 0.65 -7.48
C ALA A 21 -6.03 0.78 -6.70
N ALA A 22 -6.08 1.08 -5.40
CA ALA A 22 -4.88 1.15 -4.56
C ALA A 22 -4.17 -0.21 -4.49
N ALA A 23 -4.91 -1.31 -4.32
CA ALA A 23 -4.36 -2.66 -4.28
C ALA A 23 -3.72 -3.08 -5.62
N THR A 24 -4.38 -2.77 -6.75
CA THR A 24 -3.85 -3.09 -8.08
C THR A 24 -2.60 -2.26 -8.42
N LEU A 25 -2.58 -0.98 -8.03
CA LEU A 25 -1.38 -0.13 -8.16
C LEU A 25 -0.23 -0.65 -7.28
N GLY A 26 -0.50 -1.06 -6.05
CA GLY A 26 0.52 -1.67 -5.18
C GLY A 26 1.10 -2.97 -5.74
N ALA A 27 0.24 -3.86 -6.25
CA ALA A 27 0.69 -5.07 -6.94
C ALA A 27 1.55 -4.73 -8.17
N LEU A 28 1.15 -3.73 -8.95
CA LEU A 28 1.89 -3.28 -10.11
C LEU A 28 3.27 -2.69 -9.73
N THR A 29 3.37 -1.93 -8.64
CA THR A 29 4.66 -1.44 -8.11
C THR A 29 5.64 -2.58 -7.85
N VAL A 30 5.15 -3.69 -7.29
CA VAL A 30 5.95 -4.90 -7.01
C VAL A 30 6.40 -5.57 -8.31
N VAL A 31 5.47 -5.75 -9.27
CA VAL A 31 5.77 -6.34 -10.59
C VAL A 31 6.86 -5.55 -11.30
N PHE A 32 6.78 -4.21 -11.29
CA PHE A 32 7.80 -3.34 -11.86
C PHE A 32 9.17 -3.52 -11.18
N GLY A 33 9.20 -3.69 -9.85
CA GLY A 33 10.43 -3.94 -9.11
C GLY A 33 11.10 -5.27 -9.45
N VAL A 34 10.30 -6.33 -9.59
CA VAL A 34 10.81 -7.67 -9.93
C VAL A 34 11.27 -7.73 -11.39
N ALA A 35 10.49 -7.16 -12.31
CA ALA A 35 10.87 -7.05 -13.72
C ALA A 35 12.19 -6.27 -13.89
N LEU A 36 12.37 -5.18 -13.13
CA LEU A 36 13.62 -4.41 -13.12
C LEU A 36 14.82 -5.26 -12.68
N MET A 37 14.68 -6.00 -11.58
CA MET A 37 15.76 -6.86 -11.07
C MET A 37 16.10 -8.00 -12.04
N ALA A 38 15.08 -8.65 -12.61
CA ALA A 38 15.26 -9.72 -13.59
C ALA A 38 15.96 -9.21 -14.86
N LEU A 39 15.53 -8.07 -15.41
CA LEU A 39 16.17 -7.47 -16.59
C LEU A 39 17.60 -7.01 -16.29
N ALA A 40 17.85 -6.45 -15.11
CA ALA A 40 19.20 -6.05 -14.70
C ALA A 40 20.13 -7.27 -14.64
N GLY A 41 19.69 -8.37 -14.03
CA GLY A 41 20.45 -9.63 -13.98
C GLY A 41 20.74 -10.20 -15.37
N TYR A 42 19.71 -10.25 -16.24
CA TYR A 42 19.87 -10.68 -17.64
C TYR A 42 20.89 -9.81 -18.38
N LEU A 43 20.80 -8.48 -18.22
CA LEU A 43 21.69 -7.53 -18.89
C LEU A 43 23.13 -7.68 -18.42
N ILE A 44 23.36 -7.86 -17.11
CA ILE A 44 24.71 -8.09 -16.56
C ILE A 44 25.30 -9.39 -17.09
N SER A 45 24.52 -10.48 -17.06
CA SER A 45 24.97 -11.79 -17.55
C SER A 45 25.31 -11.74 -19.04
N ARG A 46 24.48 -11.11 -19.87
CA ARG A 46 24.73 -10.98 -21.30
C ARG A 46 25.86 -10.02 -21.61
N ALA A 47 26.03 -8.95 -20.85
CA ALA A 47 27.14 -8.03 -21.04
C ALA A 47 28.50 -8.71 -20.77
N ALA A 48 28.56 -9.70 -19.86
CA ALA A 48 29.77 -10.45 -19.58
C ALA A 48 30.29 -11.27 -20.78
N GLU A 49 29.38 -11.73 -21.65
CA GLU A 49 29.72 -12.44 -22.90
C GLU A 49 30.32 -11.50 -23.97
N ARG A 50 30.37 -10.19 -23.71
CA ARG A 50 30.82 -9.13 -24.64
C ARG A 50 30.15 -9.17 -26.03
N PRO A 51 28.82 -9.32 -26.15
CA PRO A 51 28.13 -9.23 -27.42
C PRO A 51 28.11 -7.79 -27.94
N ALA A 52 27.74 -7.61 -29.21
CA ALA A 52 27.53 -6.28 -29.78
C ALA A 52 26.46 -5.51 -28.99
N VAL A 53 26.73 -4.23 -28.66
CA VAL A 53 25.86 -3.38 -27.81
C VAL A 53 24.43 -3.28 -28.34
N LEU A 54 24.25 -3.34 -29.66
CA LEU A 54 22.92 -3.31 -30.30
C LEU A 54 22.00 -4.43 -29.80
N SER A 55 22.55 -5.62 -29.49
CA SER A 55 21.78 -6.76 -28.96
C SER A 55 21.27 -6.55 -27.53
N LEU A 56 21.90 -5.64 -26.79
CA LEU A 56 21.55 -5.31 -25.41
C LEU A 56 20.55 -4.15 -25.31
N LEU A 57 20.29 -3.42 -26.41
CA LEU A 57 19.45 -2.22 -26.40
C LEU A 57 18.04 -2.48 -25.85
N VAL A 58 17.43 -3.61 -26.22
CA VAL A 58 16.10 -3.98 -25.72
C VAL A 58 16.10 -4.13 -24.20
N ALA A 59 17.13 -4.78 -23.65
CA ALA A 59 17.28 -4.94 -22.21
C ALA A 59 17.57 -3.59 -21.51
N ILE A 60 18.41 -2.74 -22.10
CA ILE A 60 18.71 -1.39 -21.56
C ILE A 60 17.44 -0.53 -21.49
N VAL A 61 16.67 -0.49 -22.58
CA VAL A 61 15.41 0.27 -22.65
C VAL A 61 14.39 -0.31 -21.67
N GLY A 62 14.30 -1.63 -21.56
CA GLY A 62 13.45 -2.29 -20.58
C GLY A 62 13.81 -1.92 -19.14
N VAL A 63 15.09 -1.95 -18.77
CA VAL A 63 15.56 -1.51 -17.44
C VAL A 63 15.14 -0.06 -17.17
N ARG A 64 15.29 0.85 -18.14
CA ARG A 64 14.85 2.25 -17.99
C ARG A 64 13.34 2.36 -17.85
N PHE A 65 12.58 1.63 -18.65
CA PHE A 65 11.13 1.61 -18.59
C PHE A 65 10.65 1.15 -17.20
N PHE A 66 11.17 0.03 -16.70
CA PHE A 66 10.78 -0.46 -15.38
C PHE A 66 11.32 0.42 -14.24
N GLY A 67 12.52 0.98 -14.41
CA GLY A 67 13.15 1.89 -13.45
C GLY A 67 12.37 3.19 -13.27
N LEU A 68 11.80 3.73 -14.34
CA LEU A 68 10.96 4.94 -14.32
C LEU A 68 9.49 4.63 -14.02
N GLY A 69 8.96 3.52 -14.52
CA GLY A 69 7.56 3.14 -14.30
C GLY A 69 7.29 2.79 -12.84
N ARG A 70 8.23 2.12 -12.14
CA ARG A 70 8.09 1.76 -10.73
C ARG A 70 7.75 2.96 -9.82
N PRO A 71 8.52 4.07 -9.79
CA PRO A 71 8.19 5.22 -8.95
C PRO A 71 6.91 5.93 -9.39
N VAL A 72 6.57 5.94 -10.68
CA VAL A 72 5.30 6.51 -11.18
C VAL A 72 4.11 5.74 -10.62
N VAL A 73 4.10 4.41 -10.74
CA VAL A 73 3.03 3.56 -10.21
C VAL A 73 2.92 3.70 -8.69
N ARG A 74 4.06 3.71 -7.98
CA ARG A 74 4.11 3.91 -6.53
C ARG A 74 3.58 5.28 -6.10
N TYR A 75 3.78 6.31 -6.91
CA TYR A 75 3.25 7.64 -6.64
C TYR A 75 1.72 7.66 -6.80
N LEU A 76 1.20 7.05 -7.86
CA LEU A 76 -0.24 6.90 -8.07
C LEU A 76 -0.90 6.07 -6.96
N GLU A 77 -0.24 5.00 -6.52
CA GLU A 77 -0.63 4.18 -5.38
C GLU A 77 -0.79 5.05 -4.13
N ARG A 78 0.24 5.85 -3.80
CA ARG A 78 0.23 6.76 -2.65
C ARG A 78 -0.87 7.81 -2.71
N ILE A 79 -1.11 8.43 -3.87
CA ILE A 79 -2.21 9.41 -4.02
C ILE A 79 -3.55 8.73 -3.73
N THR A 80 -3.75 7.54 -4.28
CA THR A 80 -5.01 6.80 -4.15
C THR A 80 -5.22 6.34 -2.71
N SER A 81 -4.18 5.82 -2.04
CA SER A 81 -4.26 5.39 -0.64
C SER A 81 -4.49 6.57 0.29
N HIS A 82 -3.84 7.71 0.04
CA HIS A 82 -4.03 8.92 0.83
C HIS A 82 -5.44 9.51 0.66
N ASP A 83 -5.99 9.53 -0.56
CA ASP A 83 -7.36 9.99 -0.81
C ASP A 83 -8.41 9.17 -0.04
N VAL A 84 -8.21 7.85 0.05
CA VAL A 84 -9.05 6.97 0.87
C VAL A 84 -8.95 7.33 2.35
N ALA A 85 -7.74 7.56 2.86
CA ALA A 85 -7.51 7.97 4.24
C ALA A 85 -8.20 9.31 4.55
N LEU A 86 -7.97 10.35 3.74
CA LEU A 86 -8.54 11.68 3.98
C LEU A 86 -10.08 11.67 3.99
N ARG A 87 -10.71 10.88 3.12
CA ARG A 87 -12.18 10.76 3.09
C ARG A 87 -12.73 10.03 4.30
N ALA A 88 -12.04 9.00 4.78
CA ALA A 88 -12.41 8.34 6.02
C ALA A 88 -12.39 9.34 7.19
N LEU A 89 -11.35 10.18 7.27
CA LEU A 89 -11.26 11.24 8.28
C LEU A 89 -12.40 12.26 8.17
N GLY A 90 -12.74 12.68 6.95
CA GLY A 90 -13.87 13.59 6.70
C GLY A 90 -15.23 13.03 7.13
N GLY A 91 -15.47 11.73 6.87
CA GLY A 91 -16.71 11.06 7.28
C GLY A 91 -16.87 10.96 8.80
N VAL A 92 -15.76 10.72 9.51
CA VAL A 92 -15.73 10.72 10.97
C VAL A 92 -16.00 12.12 11.51
N ARG A 93 -15.34 13.15 10.97
CA ARG A 93 -15.58 14.55 11.36
C ARG A 93 -17.05 14.94 11.20
N ARG A 94 -17.69 14.57 10.09
CA ARG A 94 -19.12 14.87 9.86
C ARG A 94 -20.03 14.23 10.90
N ARG A 95 -19.92 12.91 11.11
CA ARG A 95 -20.73 12.19 12.11
C ARG A 95 -20.54 12.71 13.52
N PHE A 96 -19.33 13.20 13.82
CA PHE A 96 -19.03 13.82 15.08
C PHE A 96 -19.79 15.14 15.28
N TYR A 97 -19.73 16.06 14.31
CA TYR A 97 -20.48 17.32 14.35
C TYR A 97 -22.00 17.08 14.46
N GLU A 98 -22.54 16.18 13.64
CA GLU A 98 -23.98 15.85 13.62
C GLU A 98 -24.48 15.27 14.96
N ARG A 99 -23.63 14.55 15.71
CA ARG A 99 -24.01 14.03 17.03
C ARG A 99 -23.80 15.01 18.17
N MET A 100 -22.94 16.01 18.02
CA MET A 100 -22.74 17.04 19.03
C MET A 100 -23.77 18.16 18.96
N GLU A 101 -24.22 18.52 17.76
CA GLU A 101 -25.20 19.59 17.51
C GLU A 101 -26.46 19.50 18.39
N PRO A 102 -27.09 18.31 18.61
CA PRO A 102 -28.30 18.20 19.43
C PRO A 102 -28.05 18.13 20.94
N LEU A 103 -26.81 17.97 21.41
CA LEU A 103 -26.47 17.81 22.83
C LEU A 103 -26.16 19.15 23.54
N ALA A 104 -26.15 20.27 22.81
CA ALA A 104 -26.04 21.62 23.37
C ALA A 104 -27.44 22.24 23.54
N PRO A 105 -27.77 22.90 24.67
CA PRO A 105 -26.83 23.58 25.59
C PRO A 105 -26.74 23.05 27.04
N ALA A 106 -27.53 22.05 27.47
CA ALA A 106 -27.78 21.84 28.91
C ALA A 106 -26.87 20.83 29.66
N HIS A 107 -26.07 19.98 29.00
CA HIS A 107 -25.39 18.83 29.69
C HIS A 107 -23.86 18.80 29.58
N LEU A 108 -23.23 19.88 29.10
CA LEU A 108 -21.81 19.86 28.77
C LEU A 108 -20.90 20.59 29.79
N ASP A 109 -21.37 20.78 31.03
CA ASP A 109 -20.59 21.43 32.10
C ASP A 109 -19.70 20.46 32.90
N CYS A 110 -19.99 19.15 32.88
CA CYS A 110 -19.22 18.14 33.63
C CYS A 110 -18.10 17.43 32.83
N TYR A 111 -18.01 17.62 31.51
CA TYR A 111 -16.94 17.04 30.68
C TYR A 111 -16.30 18.16 29.86
N ARG A 112 -14.97 18.35 30.00
CA ARG A 112 -14.21 19.25 29.11
C ARG A 112 -14.43 18.79 27.67
N ARG A 113 -15.27 19.53 26.95
CA ARG A 113 -15.80 19.20 25.61
C ARG A 113 -14.70 18.88 24.57
N GLY A 114 -13.46 19.33 24.80
CA GLY A 114 -12.30 19.06 23.94
C GLY A 114 -11.60 17.71 24.17
N ASP A 115 -11.82 17.05 25.30
CA ASP A 115 -10.99 15.90 25.73
C ASP A 115 -11.52 14.56 25.17
N LEU A 116 -12.84 14.38 25.13
CA LEU A 116 -13.47 13.20 24.48
C LEU A 116 -13.30 13.23 22.95
N LEU A 117 -13.36 14.42 22.37
CA LEU A 117 -13.17 14.68 20.94
C LEU A 117 -11.71 14.41 20.54
N SER A 118 -10.75 14.90 21.33
CA SER A 118 -9.33 14.64 21.10
C SER A 118 -8.97 13.17 21.25
N ARG A 119 -9.54 12.45 22.23
CA ARG A 119 -9.28 11.01 22.42
C ARG A 119 -9.81 10.16 21.28
N MET A 120 -11.01 10.45 20.77
CA MET A 120 -11.57 9.68 19.66
C MET A 120 -10.89 10.01 18.31
N VAL A 121 -10.49 11.28 18.10
CA VAL A 121 -9.66 11.67 16.95
C VAL A 121 -8.30 11.00 17.00
N ALA A 122 -7.67 10.94 18.18
CA ALA A 122 -6.42 10.22 18.38
C ALA A 122 -6.57 8.71 18.12
N ASP A 123 -7.69 8.09 18.53
CA ASP A 123 -7.97 6.67 18.23
C ASP A 123 -8.18 6.41 16.72
N VAL A 124 -8.83 7.33 16.01
CA VAL A 124 -9.03 7.23 14.55
C VAL A 124 -7.74 7.50 13.77
N ASP A 125 -6.92 8.46 14.20
CA ASP A 125 -5.57 8.69 13.66
C ASP A 125 -4.65 7.49 13.95
N SER A 126 -4.80 6.85 15.11
CA SER A 126 -4.08 5.63 15.45
C SER A 126 -4.49 4.48 14.52
N LEU A 127 -5.79 4.33 14.22
CA LEU A 127 -6.28 3.35 13.24
C LEU A 127 -5.82 3.64 11.80
N GLN A 128 -5.78 4.92 11.38
CA GLN A 128 -5.20 5.30 10.09
C GLN A 128 -3.70 4.99 10.03
N ASN A 129 -2.96 5.31 11.08
CA ASN A 129 -1.55 4.95 11.17
C ASN A 129 -1.35 3.44 11.14
N LEU A 130 -2.26 2.65 11.72
CA LEU A 130 -2.16 1.19 11.67
C LEU A 130 -2.39 0.67 10.23
N TYR A 131 -3.33 1.25 9.48
CA TYR A 131 -3.54 0.91 8.06
C TYR A 131 -2.36 1.35 7.17
N LEU A 132 -1.88 2.59 7.30
CA LEU A 132 -0.82 3.13 6.45
C LEU A 132 0.60 2.70 6.86
N ARG A 133 0.86 2.45 8.15
CA ARG A 133 2.22 2.11 8.65
C ARG A 133 2.42 0.64 8.99
N CYS A 134 1.36 -0.13 9.24
CA CYS A 134 1.49 -1.58 9.47
C CYS A 134 0.92 -2.39 8.30
N LEU A 135 -0.30 -2.10 7.87
CA LEU A 135 -0.99 -2.94 6.90
C LEU A 135 -0.45 -2.74 5.47
N GLU A 136 -0.25 -1.48 5.03
CA GLU A 136 0.35 -1.17 3.73
C GLU A 136 1.77 -1.75 3.61
N PRO A 137 2.69 -1.56 4.60
CA PRO A 137 4.03 -2.13 4.50
C PRO A 137 4.06 -3.65 4.62
N ALA A 138 3.19 -4.26 5.43
CA ALA A 138 3.08 -5.72 5.53
C ALA A 138 2.55 -6.36 4.24
N LEU A 139 1.56 -5.75 3.59
CA LEU A 139 1.05 -6.20 2.29
C LEU A 139 2.11 -6.07 1.21
N VAL A 140 2.82 -4.94 1.16
CA VAL A 140 3.93 -4.73 0.22
C VAL A 140 5.05 -5.76 0.45
N ALA A 141 5.40 -6.04 1.72
CA ALA A 141 6.39 -7.04 2.06
C ALA A 141 5.95 -8.47 1.68
N LEU A 142 4.71 -8.86 1.98
CA LEU A 142 4.16 -10.16 1.61
C LEU A 142 4.10 -10.34 0.10
N LEU A 143 3.62 -9.34 -0.64
CA LEU A 143 3.54 -9.39 -2.09
C LEU A 143 4.94 -9.42 -2.71
N ALA A 144 5.88 -8.60 -2.24
CA ALA A 144 7.26 -8.62 -2.71
C ALA A 144 7.96 -9.96 -2.43
N GLY A 145 7.71 -10.54 -1.26
CA GLY A 145 8.20 -11.87 -0.89
C GLY A 145 7.61 -12.95 -1.77
N ALA A 146 6.27 -13.00 -1.92
CA ALA A 146 5.59 -13.99 -2.75
C ALA A 146 6.02 -13.94 -4.21
N VAL A 147 6.19 -12.73 -4.78
CA VAL A 147 6.67 -12.57 -6.15
C VAL A 147 8.14 -12.98 -6.27
N SER A 148 9.00 -12.64 -5.29
CA SER A 148 10.39 -13.11 -5.29
C SER A 148 10.48 -14.63 -5.24
N VAL A 149 9.70 -15.27 -4.36
CA VAL A 149 9.62 -16.73 -4.24
C VAL A 149 9.11 -17.35 -5.55
N GLY A 150 8.04 -16.81 -6.13
CA GLY A 150 7.46 -17.32 -7.37
C GLY A 150 8.41 -17.23 -8.56
N VAL A 151 9.12 -16.10 -8.71
CA VAL A 151 10.10 -15.94 -9.80
C VAL A 151 11.31 -16.84 -9.58
N SER A 152 11.85 -16.92 -8.36
CA SER A 152 12.93 -17.84 -8.05
C SER A 152 12.55 -19.29 -8.31
N ALA A 153 11.34 -19.70 -7.93
CA ALA A 153 10.83 -21.04 -8.19
C ALA A 153 10.69 -21.34 -9.70
N ALA A 154 10.31 -20.35 -10.52
CA ALA A 154 10.16 -20.52 -11.95
C ALA A 154 11.51 -20.65 -12.69
N VAL A 155 12.58 -20.04 -12.17
CA VAL A 155 13.93 -20.15 -12.73
C VAL A 155 14.63 -21.40 -12.22
N LEU A 156 14.58 -21.63 -10.91
CA LEU A 156 15.22 -22.74 -10.20
C LEU A 156 14.33 -23.15 -9.02
N PRO A 157 13.56 -24.25 -9.12
CA PRO A 157 12.58 -24.65 -8.11
C PRO A 157 13.17 -24.78 -6.70
N ALA A 158 14.40 -25.30 -6.59
CA ALA A 158 15.11 -25.43 -5.31
C ALA A 158 15.43 -24.08 -4.64
N ALA A 159 15.76 -23.05 -5.43
CA ALA A 159 16.01 -21.70 -4.90
C ALA A 159 14.73 -21.03 -4.41
N GLY A 160 13.60 -21.31 -5.07
CA GLY A 160 12.27 -20.86 -4.62
C GLY A 160 11.86 -21.45 -3.27
N VAL A 161 12.12 -22.75 -3.05
CA VAL A 161 11.83 -23.41 -1.77
C VAL A 161 12.71 -22.89 -0.64
N ALA A 162 14.00 -22.65 -0.91
CA ALA A 162 14.91 -22.07 0.08
C ALA A 162 14.48 -20.65 0.50
N LEU A 163 14.09 -19.81 -0.47
CA LEU A 163 13.56 -18.46 -0.19
C LEU A 163 12.21 -18.47 0.52
N ALA A 164 11.38 -19.49 0.30
CA ALA A 164 10.11 -19.64 1.01
C ALA A 164 10.29 -20.08 2.47
N ALA A 165 11.41 -20.74 2.79
CA ALA A 165 11.72 -21.21 4.13
C ALA A 165 12.23 -20.10 5.07
N GLY A 166 12.80 -19.01 4.52
CA GLY A 166 13.27 -17.84 5.26
C GLY A 166 14.73 -17.51 5.01
#